data_AF-A0A4V1VJL6-F1
#
_entry.id   AF-A0A4V1VJL6-F1
#
_cell.length_a   1.000
_cell.length_b   1.000
_cell.length_c   1.000
_cell.angle_alpha   90.00
_cell.angle_beta   90.00
_cell.angle_gamma   90.00
#
_symmetry.space_group_name_H-M   'P 1'
#
loop_
_entity.id
_entity.type
_entity.pdbx_description
1 polymer ?
#
loop_
_entity_poly.entity_id
_entity_poly.type
_entity_poly.pdbx_seq_one_letter_code
_entity_poly.pdbx_strand_id
1 'polypeptide(L)'
;MTDPTTPLDHETEDFAQQISDQVESFLVALRAIARENDGGRAISLLLLEISQVLLAGARLGAQRDFTPHSDYQPDVGPEADLDAMRLRLADMLGPVDPYAYVFDPYVPEMVIGRLSDDLTSIATDLENGLRHYRLGNVDEALW
;
A
#
# COMPACT_ATOMS: atom_id res chain seq x y z
N MET A 1 13.90 -2.27 -33.77
CA MET A 1 12.99 -3.40 -34.07
C MET A 1 12.79 -4.10 -32.74
N THR A 2 11.87 -3.56 -31.96
CA THR A 2 11.66 -3.90 -30.55
C THR A 2 10.74 -5.11 -30.50
N ASP A 3 11.15 -6.13 -29.75
CA ASP A 3 10.48 -7.42 -29.61
C ASP A 3 9.03 -7.22 -29.11
N PRO A 4 8.02 -7.87 -29.70
CA PRO A 4 6.66 -7.81 -29.18
C PRO A 4 6.60 -8.56 -27.85
N THR A 5 6.28 -7.84 -26.77
CA THR A 5 5.72 -8.35 -25.49
C THR A 5 5.96 -9.84 -25.26
N THR A 6 7.13 -10.19 -24.73
CA THR A 6 7.32 -11.53 -24.16
C THR A 6 6.19 -11.75 -23.16
N PRO A 7 5.35 -12.79 -23.33
CA PRO A 7 4.32 -13.10 -22.36
C PRO A 7 4.96 -13.26 -20.99
N LEU A 8 4.33 -12.70 -19.95
CA LEU A 8 4.74 -12.97 -18.58
C LEU A 8 4.70 -14.48 -18.37
N ASP A 9 5.69 -15.02 -17.67
CA ASP A 9 5.62 -16.42 -17.30
C ASP A 9 4.49 -16.63 -16.28
N HIS A 10 3.90 -17.83 -16.31
CA HIS A 10 2.78 -18.15 -15.43
C HIS A 10 3.14 -18.04 -13.95
N GLU A 11 4.41 -18.21 -13.59
CA GLU A 11 4.88 -18.05 -12.21
C GLU A 11 4.75 -16.60 -11.74
N THR A 12 5.10 -15.64 -12.59
CA THR A 12 4.95 -14.20 -12.32
C THR A 12 3.48 -13.81 -12.26
N GLU A 13 2.65 -14.32 -13.17
CA GLU A 13 1.20 -14.08 -13.15
C GLU A 13 0.55 -14.59 -11.85
N ASP A 14 0.87 -15.83 -11.45
CA ASP A 14 0.38 -16.45 -10.21
C ASP A 14 0.88 -15.68 -8.97
N PHE A 15 2.13 -15.21 -8.99
CA PHE A 15 2.69 -14.40 -7.92
C PHE A 15 1.97 -13.04 -7.82
N ALA A 16 1.74 -12.39 -8.96
CA ALA A 16 1.04 -11.10 -9.02
C ALA A 16 -0.38 -11.19 -8.49
N GLN A 17 -1.10 -12.28 -8.81
CA GLN A 17 -2.43 -12.56 -8.24
C GLN A 17 -2.36 -12.66 -6.71
N GLN A 18 -1.40 -13.42 -6.17
CA GLN A 18 -1.27 -13.60 -4.72
C GLN A 18 -0.95 -12.30 -3.98
N ILE A 19 -0.09 -11.45 -4.55
CA ILE A 19 0.22 -10.13 -3.99
C ILE A 19 -1.02 -9.24 -4.05
N SER A 20 -1.71 -9.21 -5.19
CA SER A 20 -2.90 -8.39 -5.39
C SER A 20 -4.04 -8.79 -4.44
N ASP A 21 -4.24 -10.08 -4.19
CA ASP A 21 -5.22 -10.58 -3.22
C ASP A 21 -4.89 -10.14 -1.79
N GLN A 22 -3.60 -10.16 -1.41
CA GLN A 22 -3.15 -9.71 -0.09
C GLN A 22 -3.32 -8.20 0.08
N VAL A 23 -3.00 -7.43 -0.95
CA VAL A 23 -3.19 -5.97 -0.99
C VAL A 23 -4.68 -5.61 -0.92
N GLU A 24 -5.51 -6.28 -1.71
CA GLU A 24 -6.97 -6.06 -1.68
C GLU A 24 -7.55 -6.37 -0.31
N SER A 25 -7.13 -7.48 0.32
CA SER A 25 -7.53 -7.85 1.68
C SER A 25 -7.16 -6.76 2.69
N PHE A 26 -5.91 -6.27 2.67
CA PHE A 26 -5.44 -5.19 3.54
C PHE A 26 -6.30 -3.92 3.37
N LEU A 27 -6.55 -3.49 2.12
CA LEU A 27 -7.34 -2.29 1.85
C LEU A 27 -8.79 -2.42 2.33
N VAL A 28 -9.40 -3.61 2.18
CA VAL A 28 -10.74 -3.90 2.71
C VAL A 28 -10.75 -3.85 4.24
N ALA A 29 -9.77 -4.48 4.89
CA ALA A 29 -9.66 -4.51 6.34
C ALA A 29 -9.42 -3.11 6.93
N LEU A 30 -8.51 -2.33 6.35
CA LEU A 30 -8.22 -0.96 6.77
C LEU A 30 -9.47 -0.07 6.71
N ARG A 31 -10.26 -0.16 5.63
CA ARG A 31 -11.54 0.55 5.50
C ARG A 31 -12.56 0.08 6.54
N ALA A 32 -12.59 -1.20 6.88
CA ALA A 32 -13.48 -1.73 7.91
C ALA A 32 -13.11 -1.20 9.30
N ILE A 33 -11.82 -1.26 9.66
CA ILE A 33 -11.28 -0.73 10.93
C ILE A 33 -11.61 0.75 11.09
N ALA A 34 -11.38 1.55 10.04
CA ALA A 34 -11.70 2.98 10.04
C ALA A 34 -13.21 3.26 10.22
N ARG A 35 -14.09 2.35 9.78
CA ARG A 35 -15.55 2.50 9.90
C ARG A 35 -16.08 2.08 11.26
N GLU A 36 -15.52 1.03 11.86
CA GLU A 36 -16.00 0.49 13.15
C GLU A 36 -15.74 1.44 14.32
N ASN A 37 -14.66 2.22 14.26
CA ASN A 37 -14.28 3.20 15.29
C ASN A 37 -14.18 2.59 16.72
N ASP A 38 -13.80 1.31 16.83
CA ASP A 38 -13.54 0.64 18.11
C ASP A 38 -12.03 0.70 18.44
N GLY A 39 -11.60 1.80 19.05
CA GLY A 39 -10.20 2.03 19.40
C GLY A 39 -9.58 0.95 20.30
N GLY A 40 -10.39 0.21 21.07
CA GLY A 40 -9.91 -0.85 21.96
C GLY A 40 -9.37 -2.07 21.22
N ARG A 41 -9.87 -2.34 20.01
CA ARG A 41 -9.43 -3.46 19.15
C ARG A 41 -8.66 -3.00 17.93
N ALA A 42 -8.88 -1.77 17.48
CA ALA A 42 -8.32 -1.24 16.25
C ALA A 42 -6.80 -1.33 16.20
N ILE A 43 -6.09 -1.03 17.30
CA ILE A 43 -4.61 -1.11 17.32
C ILE A 43 -4.15 -2.55 17.03
N SER A 44 -4.74 -3.56 17.67
CA SER A 44 -4.36 -4.96 17.45
C SER A 44 -4.68 -5.43 16.03
N LEU A 45 -5.80 -4.98 15.47
CA LEU A 45 -6.15 -5.27 14.08
C LEU A 45 -5.20 -4.58 13.11
N LEU A 46 -4.90 -3.29 13.30
CA LEU A 46 -3.93 -2.57 12.49
C LEU A 46 -2.55 -3.23 12.52
N LEU A 47 -2.06 -3.65 13.69
CA LEU A 47 -0.79 -4.38 13.78
C LEU A 47 -0.80 -5.69 12.99
N LEU A 48 -1.91 -6.42 13.01
CA LEU A 48 -2.09 -7.65 12.23
C LEU A 48 -2.06 -7.34 10.72
N GLU A 49 -2.90 -6.41 10.27
CA GLU A 49 -3.02 -6.06 8.85
C GLU A 49 -1.70 -5.48 8.31
N ILE A 50 -1.02 -4.60 9.07
CA ILE A 50 0.30 -4.08 8.70
C ILE A 50 1.32 -5.22 8.61
N SER A 51 1.31 -6.17 9.54
CA SER A 51 2.24 -7.31 9.48
C SER A 51 2.03 -8.16 8.22
N GLN A 52 0.76 -8.33 7.79
CA GLN A 52 0.44 -9.06 6.57
C GLN A 52 0.89 -8.32 5.32
N VAL A 53 0.66 -7.00 5.24
CA VAL A 53 1.11 -6.22 4.07
C VAL A 53 2.64 -6.10 4.02
N LEU A 54 3.31 -6.03 5.17
CA LEU A 54 4.77 -6.11 5.24
C LEU A 54 5.30 -7.47 4.75
N LEU A 55 4.60 -8.57 5.04
CA LEU A 55 4.95 -9.88 4.49
C LEU A 55 4.77 -9.91 2.96
N ALA A 56 3.69 -9.34 2.44
CA ALA A 56 3.48 -9.22 1.00
C ALA A 56 4.62 -8.41 0.34
N GLY A 57 4.95 -7.25 0.91
CA GLY A 57 6.07 -6.42 0.45
C GLY A 57 7.43 -7.11 0.55
N ALA A 58 7.68 -7.89 1.62
CA ALA A 58 8.92 -8.65 1.76
C ALA A 58 9.03 -9.78 0.71
N ARG A 59 7.92 -10.43 0.38
CA ARG A 59 7.87 -11.41 -0.72
C ARG A 59 8.13 -10.73 -2.06
N LEU A 60 7.57 -9.55 -2.29
CA LEU A 60 7.80 -8.76 -3.51
C LEU A 60 9.28 -8.37 -3.63
N GLY A 61 9.87 -7.81 -2.57
CA GLY A 61 11.29 -7.41 -2.55
C GLY A 61 12.29 -8.57 -2.59
N ALA A 62 11.84 -9.82 -2.45
CA ALA A 62 12.68 -11.00 -2.66
C ALA A 62 12.72 -11.48 -4.12
N GLN A 63 11.85 -10.93 -4.98
CA GLN A 63 11.84 -11.22 -6.41
C GLN A 63 12.96 -10.47 -7.15
N ARG A 64 13.20 -10.85 -8.40
CA ARG A 64 14.00 -10.01 -9.31
C ARG A 64 13.21 -8.75 -9.63
N ASP A 65 13.93 -7.64 -9.82
CA ASP A 65 13.32 -6.35 -10.16
C ASP A 65 12.41 -6.48 -11.39
N PHE A 66 11.18 -5.98 -11.25
CA PHE A 66 10.24 -5.81 -12.35
C PHE A 66 10.62 -4.56 -13.14
N THR A 67 10.47 -4.60 -14.46
CA THR A 67 10.80 -3.46 -15.32
C THR A 67 9.56 -3.08 -16.12
N PRO A 68 9.03 -1.85 -15.95
CA PRO A 68 7.94 -1.34 -16.75
C PRO A 68 8.22 -1.45 -18.25
N HIS A 69 7.17 -1.70 -19.04
CA HIS A 69 7.29 -1.76 -20.50
C HIS A 69 7.51 -0.38 -21.16
N SER A 70 7.34 0.71 -20.42
CA SER A 70 7.46 2.08 -20.91
C SER A 70 8.09 2.98 -19.86
N ASP A 71 8.71 4.07 -20.30
CA ASP A 71 9.24 5.13 -19.44
C ASP A 71 8.12 5.93 -18.73
N TYR A 72 6.87 5.78 -19.19
CA TYR A 72 5.71 6.46 -18.65
C TYR A 72 4.69 5.46 -18.10
N GLN A 73 4.25 5.71 -16.87
CA GLN A 73 3.19 4.94 -16.23
C GLN A 73 1.87 5.07 -17.00
N PRO A 74 1.19 3.94 -17.32
CA PRO A 74 -0.14 3.97 -17.93
C PRO A 74 -1.16 4.70 -17.04
N ASP A 75 -2.04 5.50 -17.65
CA ASP A 75 -3.13 6.14 -16.92
C ASP A 75 -4.16 5.10 -16.43
N VAL A 76 -4.37 5.04 -15.11
CA VAL A 76 -5.35 4.17 -14.45
C VAL A 76 -6.55 4.95 -13.88
N GLY A 77 -6.69 6.21 -14.28
CA GLY A 77 -7.72 7.12 -13.84
C GLY A 77 -7.39 7.85 -12.53
N PRO A 78 -8.32 8.68 -12.04
CA PRO A 78 -8.07 9.55 -10.90
C PRO A 78 -7.84 8.75 -9.62
N GLU A 79 -6.87 9.17 -8.82
CA GLU A 79 -6.54 8.61 -7.52
C GLU A 79 -7.77 8.56 -6.59
N ALA A 80 -7.81 7.56 -5.72
CA ALA A 80 -8.92 7.41 -4.79
C ALA A 80 -8.88 8.49 -3.69
N ASP A 81 -10.02 9.11 -3.42
CA ASP A 81 -10.15 10.03 -2.30
C ASP A 81 -10.26 9.25 -0.99
N LEU A 82 -9.13 9.17 -0.27
CA LEU A 82 -9.02 8.51 1.02
C LEU A 82 -9.11 9.48 2.21
N ASP A 83 -9.40 10.77 2.01
CA ASP A 83 -9.38 11.77 3.09
C ASP A 83 -10.42 11.46 4.18
N ALA A 84 -11.61 11.01 3.78
CA ALA A 84 -12.63 10.58 4.73
C ALA A 84 -12.21 9.33 5.54
N MET A 85 -11.34 8.48 5.01
CA MET A 85 -10.77 7.35 5.76
C MET A 85 -9.70 7.86 6.74
N ARG A 86 -8.82 8.75 6.29
CA ARG A 86 -7.77 9.40 7.08
C ARG A 86 -8.34 10.08 8.33
N LEU A 87 -9.37 10.89 8.15
CA LEU A 87 -10.05 11.58 9.27
C LEU A 87 -10.67 10.62 10.28
N ARG A 88 -11.23 9.50 9.82
CA ARG A 88 -11.79 8.46 10.70
C ARG A 88 -10.71 7.70 11.46
N LEU A 89 -9.59 7.39 10.81
CA LEU A 89 -8.45 6.78 11.49
C LEU A 89 -7.88 7.72 12.55
N ALA A 90 -7.75 9.02 12.26
CA ALA A 90 -7.27 10.02 13.21
C ALA A 90 -8.21 10.14 14.43
N ASP A 91 -9.52 10.17 14.22
CA ASP A 91 -10.52 10.19 15.31
C ASP A 91 -10.43 8.93 16.19
N MET A 92 -10.36 7.76 15.55
CA MET A 92 -10.27 6.45 16.22
C MET A 92 -8.98 6.30 17.04
N LEU A 93 -7.84 6.74 16.50
CA LEU A 93 -6.54 6.67 17.15
C LEU A 93 -6.38 7.74 18.24
N GLY A 94 -7.08 8.87 18.12
CA GLY A 94 -7.09 9.94 19.11
C GLY A 94 -5.67 10.35 19.57
N PRO A 95 -5.32 10.20 20.86
CA PRO A 95 -4.04 10.67 21.38
C PRO A 95 -2.82 9.88 20.89
N VAL A 96 -3.00 8.69 20.30
CA VAL A 96 -1.88 7.90 19.76
C VAL A 96 -1.62 8.15 18.28
N ASP A 97 -2.48 8.91 17.60
CA ASP A 97 -2.30 9.28 16.19
C ASP A 97 -1.01 10.09 15.95
N PRO A 98 -0.75 11.21 16.67
CA PRO A 98 0.48 11.95 16.50
C PRO A 98 1.67 11.25 17.16
N TYR A 99 2.80 11.21 16.47
CA TYR A 99 4.06 10.75 17.02
C TYR A 99 5.21 11.66 16.60
N ALA A 100 6.30 11.66 17.37
CA ALA A 100 7.50 12.43 17.07
C ALA A 100 8.64 11.48 16.70
N TYR A 101 9.41 11.83 15.68
CA TYR A 101 10.58 11.07 15.25
C TYR A 101 11.69 12.00 14.76
N VAL A 102 12.93 11.49 14.79
CA VAL A 102 14.08 12.19 14.22
C VAL A 102 14.29 11.64 12.81
N PHE A 103 14.08 12.46 11.80
CA PHE A 103 14.21 12.03 10.40
C PHE A 103 15.68 11.92 9.97
N ASP A 104 16.49 12.92 10.27
CA ASP A 104 17.92 12.94 9.96
C ASP A 104 18.74 12.59 11.22
N PRO A 105 19.44 11.45 11.28
CA PRO A 105 20.23 11.08 12.45
C PRO A 105 21.40 12.04 12.73
N TYR A 106 21.81 12.86 11.74
CA TYR A 106 22.85 13.88 11.88
C TYR A 106 22.31 15.26 12.26
N VAL A 107 21.01 15.51 12.06
CA VAL A 107 20.34 16.76 12.43
C VAL A 107 19.20 16.44 13.39
N PRO A 108 19.37 16.63 14.72
CA PRO A 108 18.44 16.14 15.74
C PRO A 108 17.15 16.99 15.86
N GLU A 109 16.55 17.33 14.73
CA GLU A 109 15.26 18.00 14.66
C GLU A 109 14.13 16.96 14.75
N MET A 110 13.20 17.18 15.69
CA MET A 110 12.02 16.34 15.83
C MET A 110 10.95 16.77 14.83
N VAL A 111 10.50 15.81 14.02
CA VAL A 111 9.37 15.95 13.11
C VAL A 111 8.14 15.30 13.73
N ILE A 112 6.98 15.90 13.53
CA ILE A 112 5.70 15.32 13.96
C ILE A 112 5.05 14.65 12.76
N GLY A 113 4.83 13.34 12.87
CA GLY A 113 4.05 12.53 11.94
C GLY A 113 2.70 12.15 12.54
N ARG A 114 1.85 11.54 11.71
CA ARG A 114 0.56 10.99 12.13
C ARG A 114 0.35 9.61 11.52
N LEU A 115 0.01 8.64 12.36
CA LEU A 115 -0.26 7.27 11.93
C LEU A 115 -1.40 7.21 10.91
N SER A 116 -2.44 8.03 11.07
CA SER A 116 -3.54 8.12 10.11
C SER A 116 -3.09 8.59 8.73
N ASP A 117 -2.21 9.58 8.65
CA ASP A 117 -1.65 10.07 7.39
C ASP A 117 -0.80 8.98 6.72
N ASP A 118 0.09 8.33 7.47
CA ASP A 118 0.96 7.25 6.96
C ASP A 118 0.15 6.06 6.45
N LEU A 119 -0.85 5.61 7.21
CA LEU A 119 -1.73 4.50 6.82
C LEU A 119 -2.49 4.80 5.53
N THR A 120 -2.94 6.05 5.36
CA THR A 120 -3.60 6.44 4.11
C THR A 120 -2.63 6.60 2.95
N SER A 121 -1.40 7.06 3.18
CA SER A 121 -0.37 7.10 2.14
C SER A 121 -0.06 5.69 1.63
N ILE A 122 0.14 4.73 2.54
CA ILE A 122 0.36 3.32 2.18
C ILE A 122 -0.84 2.78 1.40
N ALA A 123 -2.06 3.08 1.84
CA ALA A 123 -3.27 2.62 1.15
C ALA A 123 -3.40 3.19 -0.27
N THR A 124 -3.00 4.45 -0.47
CA THR A 124 -2.97 5.10 -1.78
C THR A 124 -2.02 4.39 -2.75
N ASP A 125 -0.77 4.17 -2.34
CA ASP A 125 0.23 3.51 -3.19
C ASP A 125 -0.21 2.08 -3.57
N LEU A 126 -0.74 1.34 -2.59
CA LEU A 126 -1.26 -0.01 -2.79
C LEU A 126 -2.50 -0.05 -3.69
N GLU A 127 -3.39 0.92 -3.57
CA GLU A 127 -4.55 1.04 -4.45
C GLU A 127 -4.13 1.34 -5.89
N ASN A 128 -3.09 2.15 -6.09
CA ASN A 128 -2.54 2.40 -7.42
C ASN A 128 -2.02 1.10 -8.07
N GLY A 129 -1.16 0.35 -7.38
CA GLY A 129 -0.66 -0.94 -7.86
C GLY A 129 -1.79 -1.92 -8.18
N LEU A 130 -2.80 -2.01 -7.31
CA LEU A 130 -3.97 -2.87 -7.53
C LEU A 130 -4.80 -2.47 -8.76
N ARG A 131 -4.89 -1.17 -9.07
CA ARG A 131 -5.55 -0.68 -10.29
C ARG A 131 -4.78 -1.05 -11.55
N HIS A 132 -3.45 -0.93 -11.54
CA HIS A 132 -2.61 -1.41 -12.62
C HIS A 132 -2.82 -2.91 -12.86
N TYR A 133 -2.82 -3.70 -11.79
CA TYR A 133 -3.04 -5.14 -11.86
C TYR A 133 -4.40 -5.48 -12.50
N ARG A 134 -5.49 -4.83 -12.03
CA ARG A 134 -6.85 -5.03 -12.56
C ARG A 134 -7.02 -4.65 -14.03
N LEU A 135 -6.16 -3.77 -14.55
CA LEU A 135 -6.14 -3.38 -15.96
C LEU A 135 -5.20 -4.25 -16.81
N GLY A 136 -4.55 -5.25 -16.21
CA GLY A 136 -3.61 -6.15 -16.88
C GLY A 136 -2.20 -5.61 -17.00
N ASN A 137 -1.89 -4.47 -16.39
CA ASN A 137 -0.55 -3.89 -16.35
C ASN A 137 0.26 -4.54 -15.21
N VAL A 138 0.51 -5.85 -15.32
CA VAL A 138 1.05 -6.66 -14.21
C VAL A 138 2.46 -6.21 -13.81
N ASP A 139 3.36 -5.95 -14.76
CA ASP A 139 4.72 -5.48 -14.44
C ASP A 139 4.71 -4.11 -13.75
N GLU A 140 3.82 -3.22 -14.18
CA GLU A 140 3.64 -1.90 -13.55
C GLU A 140 3.05 -2.02 -12.14
N ALA A 141 2.22 -3.02 -11.88
CA ALA A 141 1.63 -3.25 -10.57
C ALA A 141 2.63 -3.81 -9.54
N LEU A 142 3.69 -4.47 -10.01
CA LEU A 142 4.72 -5.10 -9.17
C LEU A 142 5.97 -4.23 -8.99
N TRP A 143 6.12 -3.17 -9.80
CA TRP A 143 7.21 -2.20 -9.74
C TRP A 143 6.98 -1.13 -8.68
#